data_AF-A0A767SP81-F1
#
_entry.id   AF-A0A767SP81-F1
#
_cell.length_a   1.000
_cell.length_b   1.000
_cell.length_c   1.000
_cell.angle_alpha   90.00
_cell.angle_beta   90.00
_cell.angle_gamma   90.00
#
_symmetry.space_group_name_H-M   'P 1'
#
loop_
_entity.id
_entity.type
_entity.pdbx_description
1 polymer ?
#
loop_
_entity_poly.entity_id
_entity_poly.type
_entity_poly.pdbx_seq_one_letter_code
_entity_poly.pdbx_strand_id
1 'polypeptide(L)'
;SEALQVGSIMATKLVSNEFVAMMDLQKIASTLSPRAEGIISVFLVSFANFSSIGIIAGAIKGLNEEQGNVVSRFGLKLVYGSTLVSVLSASIAALVL
;
A
#
# COMPACT_ATOMS: atom_id res chain seq x y z
N SER A 1 -4.42 -9.24 19.06
CA SER A 1 -5.65 -8.45 19.26
C SER A 1 -5.73 -7.24 18.33
N GLU A 2 -4.63 -6.75 17.74
CA GLU A 2 -4.59 -5.51 16.93
C GLU A 2 -4.89 -5.72 15.43
N ALA A 3 -4.93 -6.98 14.96
CA ALA A 3 -4.98 -7.31 13.54
C ALA A 3 -6.20 -6.73 12.79
N LEU A 4 -7.36 -6.61 13.45
CA LEU A 4 -8.56 -6.05 12.82
C LEU A 4 -8.41 -4.55 12.55
N GLN A 5 -7.92 -3.78 13.52
CA GLN A 5 -7.68 -2.35 13.38
C GLN A 5 -6.61 -2.07 12.32
N VAL A 6 -5.49 -2.79 12.40
CA VAL A 6 -4.39 -2.68 11.44
C VAL A 6 -4.86 -3.07 10.03
N GLY A 7 -5.59 -4.19 9.89
CA GLY A 7 -6.10 -4.66 8.61
C GLY A 7 -7.05 -3.68 7.93
N SER A 8 -7.88 -2.96 8.71
CA SER A 8 -8.74 -1.90 8.16
C SER A 8 -7.91 -0.77 7.55
N ILE A 9 -6.83 -0.34 8.21
CA ILE A 9 -5.95 0.72 7.70
C ILE A 9 -5.20 0.25 6.45
N MET A 10 -4.75 -1.01 6.44
CA MET A 10 -4.13 -1.62 5.26
C MET A 10 -5.10 -1.61 4.06
N ALA A 11 -6.39 -1.88 4.29
CA ALA A 11 -7.42 -1.81 3.26
C ALA A 11 -7.66 -0.38 2.77
N THR A 12 -7.72 0.60 3.69
CA THR A 12 -7.81 2.03 3.34
C THR A 12 -6.69 2.44 2.39
N LYS A 13 -5.46 1.99 2.63
CA LYS A 13 -4.32 2.25 1.73
C LYS A 13 -4.58 1.75 0.31
N LEU A 14 -5.06 0.51 0.17
CA LEU A 14 -5.28 -0.11 -1.15
C LEU A 14 -6.39 0.59 -1.94
N VAL A 15 -7.50 0.88 -1.28
CA VAL A 15 -8.71 1.46 -1.91
C VAL A 15 -8.55 2.97 -2.14
N SER A 16 -7.84 3.67 -1.25
CA SER A 16 -7.59 5.11 -1.34
C SER A 16 -6.12 5.37 -1.67
N ASN A 17 -5.30 5.68 -0.66
CA ASN A 17 -3.86 5.88 -0.76
C ASN A 17 -3.21 5.82 0.64
N GLU A 18 -1.89 5.81 0.64
CA GLU A 18 -1.04 5.80 1.83
C GLU A 18 -1.23 7.02 2.74
N PHE A 19 -1.46 8.22 2.21
CA PHE A 19 -1.64 9.41 3.05
C PHE A 19 -2.94 9.34 3.87
N VAL A 20 -4.03 8.88 3.26
CA VAL A 20 -5.30 8.67 3.97
C VAL A 20 -5.14 7.60 5.05
N ALA A 21 -4.46 6.49 4.73
CA ALA A 21 -4.19 5.44 5.70
C ALA A 21 -3.27 5.90 6.84
N MET A 22 -2.27 6.75 6.58
CA MET A 22 -1.42 7.34 7.61
C MET A 22 -2.21 8.27 8.55
N MET A 23 -3.17 9.04 8.04
CA MET A 23 -4.09 9.82 8.88
C MET A 23 -4.95 8.93 9.78
N ASP A 24 -5.40 7.78 9.29
CA ASP A 24 -6.15 6.81 10.10
C ASP A 24 -5.27 6.13 11.15
N LEU A 25 -4.01 5.81 10.82
CA LEU A 25 -3.04 5.30 11.78
C LEU A 25 -2.79 6.31 12.91
N GLN A 26 -2.61 7.60 12.59
CA GLN A 26 -2.36 8.64 13.58
C GLN A 26 -3.46 8.71 14.65
N LYS A 27 -4.72 8.45 14.28
CA LYS A 27 -5.87 8.47 15.20
C LYS A 27 -5.83 7.34 16.24
N ILE A 28 -5.19 6.22 15.91
CA ILE A 28 -5.19 5.02 16.76
C ILE A 28 -3.79 4.63 17.25
N ALA A 29 -2.73 5.33 16.84
CA ALA A 29 -1.35 4.98 17.14
C ALA A 29 -1.08 4.81 18.64
N SER A 30 -1.66 5.68 19.48
CA SER A 30 -1.55 5.60 20.95
C SER A 30 -2.19 4.35 21.58
N THR A 31 -3.00 3.61 20.82
CA THR A 31 -3.67 2.37 21.25
C THR A 31 -2.97 1.11 20.76
N LEU A 32 -1.98 1.25 19.88
CA LEU A 32 -1.18 0.15 19.35
C LEU A 32 0.08 -0.06 20.18
N SER A 33 0.57 -1.29 20.20
CA SER A 33 1.90 -1.60 20.69
C SER A 33 2.96 -0.96 19.77
N PRO A 34 4.13 -0.54 20.31
CA PRO A 34 5.21 0.03 19.51
C PRO A 34 5.64 -0.89 18.36
N ARG A 35 5.57 -2.21 18.58
CA ARG A 35 5.82 -3.23 17.55
C ARG A 35 4.79 -3.16 16.42
N ALA A 36 3.50 -3.15 16.75
CA ALA A 36 2.44 -3.09 15.74
C ALA A 36 2.49 -1.77 14.96
N GLU A 37 2.70 -0.64 15.64
CA GLU A 37 2.88 0.68 15.03
C GLU A 37 4.05 0.70 14.03
N GLY A 38 5.20 0.13 14.40
CA GLY A 38 6.35 0.03 13.50
C GLY A 38 6.05 -0.82 12.26
N ILE A 39 5.41 -1.98 12.44
CA ILE A 39 5.06 -2.89 11.33
C ILE A 39 4.09 -2.23 10.35
N ILE A 40 3.00 -1.64 10.84
CA ILE A 40 2.01 -0.99 9.96
C ILE A 40 2.60 0.25 9.30
N SER A 41 3.44 1.02 9.98
CA SER A 41 4.14 2.16 9.37
C SER A 41 4.98 1.74 8.17
N VAL A 42 5.75 0.65 8.30
CA VAL A 42 6.55 0.11 7.18
C VAL A 42 5.66 -0.39 6.03
N PHE A 43 4.53 -1.03 6.34
CA PHE A 43 3.56 -1.42 5.30
C PHE A 43 3.00 -0.21 4.53
N LEU A 44 2.69 0.88 5.25
CA LEU A 44 2.06 2.07 4.68
C LEU A 44 2.99 2.90 3.80
N VAL A 45 4.30 2.90 4.05
CA VAL A 45 5.28 3.66 3.26
C VAL A 45 5.54 2.97 1.90
N SER A 46 4.55 3.05 1.00
CA SER A 46 4.66 2.64 -0.40
C SER A 46 3.46 3.16 -1.21
N PHE A 47 3.66 3.49 -2.48
CA PHE A 47 2.59 3.95 -3.38
C PHE A 47 1.75 2.81 -3.98
N ALA A 48 1.70 1.64 -3.34
CA ALA A 48 0.94 0.49 -3.83
C ALA A 48 -0.55 0.66 -3.50
N ASN A 49 -1.32 1.16 -4.48
CA ASN A 49 -2.78 1.36 -4.44
C ASN A 49 -3.35 1.42 -5.88
N PHE A 50 -4.68 1.35 -6.05
CA PHE A 50 -5.31 1.37 -7.38
C PHE A 50 -5.05 2.66 -8.15
N SER A 51 -5.05 3.81 -7.47
CA SER A 51 -4.84 5.13 -8.06
C SER A 51 -3.44 5.24 -8.70
N SER A 52 -2.40 4.76 -8.02
CA SER A 52 -1.02 4.75 -8.51
C SER A 52 -0.86 3.93 -9.79
N ILE A 53 -1.54 2.79 -9.91
CA ILE A 53 -1.53 2.00 -11.15
C ILE A 53 -2.18 2.78 -12.29
N GLY A 54 -3.29 3.48 -12.02
CA GLY A 54 -3.92 4.37 -12.99
C GLY A 54 -2.98 5.50 -13.44
N ILE A 55 -2.26 6.12 -12.50
CA ILE A 55 -1.28 7.17 -12.78
C ILE A 55 -0.16 6.64 -13.67
N ILE A 56 0.42 5.47 -13.35
CA ILE A 56 1.50 4.86 -14.14
C ILE A 56 1.00 4.49 -15.54
N ALA A 57 -0.17 3.86 -15.64
CA ALA A 57 -0.76 3.50 -16.92
C ALA A 57 -1.03 4.74 -17.79
N GLY A 58 -1.57 5.81 -17.20
CA GLY A 58 -1.83 7.08 -17.88
C GLY A 58 -0.54 7.77 -18.34
N ALA A 59 0.48 7.81 -17.49
CA ALA A 59 1.79 8.37 -17.83
C ALA A 59 2.44 7.62 -19.00
N ILE A 60 2.43 6.28 -18.96
CA ILE A 60 2.97 5.45 -20.05
C ILE A 60 2.14 5.65 -21.32
N LYS A 61 0.80 5.68 -21.23
CA LYS A 61 -0.07 5.93 -22.38
C LYS A 61 0.20 7.28 -23.05
N GLY A 62 0.49 8.31 -22.26
CA GLY A 62 0.87 9.64 -22.77
C GLY A 62 2.21 9.66 -23.52
N LEU A 63 3.12 8.71 -23.24
CA LEU A 63 4.38 8.53 -23.95
C LEU A 63 4.25 7.58 -25.14
N ASN A 64 3.50 6.49 -24.97
CA ASN A 64 3.25 5.46 -25.96
C ASN A 64 1.93 4.74 -25.63
N GLU A 65 0.95 4.89 -26.52
CA GLU A 65 -0.38 4.33 -26.29
C GLU A 65 -0.40 2.80 -26.20
N GLU A 66 0.35 2.11 -27.06
CA GLU A 66 0.41 0.64 -27.06
C GLU A 66 0.95 0.11 -25.74
N GLN A 67 2.05 0.70 -25.24
CA GLN A 67 2.65 0.31 -23.95
C GLN A 67 1.73 0.64 -22.77
N GLY A 68 1.00 1.76 -22.83
CA GLY A 68 0.00 2.11 -21.80
C GLY A 68 -1.13 1.08 -21.72
N ASN A 69 -1.58 0.56 -22.86
CA ASN A 69 -2.58 -0.50 -22.92
C ASN A 69 -2.05 -1.83 -22.37
N VAL A 70 -0.78 -2.18 -22.63
CA VAL A 70 -0.12 -3.35 -22.03
C VAL A 70 -0.11 -3.23 -20.50
N VAL A 71 0.31 -2.09 -19.96
CA VAL A 71 0.36 -1.85 -18.50
C VAL A 71 -1.03 -1.96 -17.88
N SER A 72 -2.03 -1.33 -18.50
CA SER A 72 -3.42 -1.36 -18.04
C SER A 72 -3.96 -2.78 -17.97
N ARG A 73 -3.64 -3.64 -18.95
CA ARG A 73 -4.04 -5.05 -18.99
C ARG A 73 -3.52 -5.85 -17.79
N PHE A 74 -2.37 -5.47 -17.23
CA PHE A 74 -1.77 -6.11 -16.07
C PHE A 74 -2.06 -5.38 -14.74
N GLY A 75 -2.93 -4.37 -14.74
CA GLY A 75 -3.16 -3.51 -13.58
C GLY A 75 -3.41 -4.24 -12.26
N LEU A 76 -4.27 -5.27 -12.24
CA LEU A 76 -4.53 -6.06 -11.03
C LEU A 76 -3.29 -6.84 -10.55
N LYS A 77 -2.47 -7.36 -11.48
CA LYS A 77 -1.21 -8.02 -11.12
C LYS A 77 -0.20 -7.03 -10.55
N LEU A 78 -0.19 -5.80 -11.06
CA LEU A 78 0.65 -4.73 -10.54
C LEU A 78 0.24 -4.30 -9.13
N VAL A 79 -1.07 -4.13 -8.86
CA VAL A 79 -1.57 -3.86 -7.49
C VAL A 79 -1.19 -5.01 -6.56
N TYR A 80 -1.43 -6.26 -6.98
CA TYR A 80 -1.12 -7.43 -6.16
C TYR A 80 0.37 -7.54 -5.84
N GLY A 81 1.23 -7.48 -6.87
CA GLY A 81 2.67 -7.59 -6.70
C GLY A 81 3.26 -6.45 -5.87
N SER A 82 2.82 -5.21 -6.11
CA SER A 82 3.27 -4.06 -5.31
C SER A 82 2.80 -4.15 -3.85
N THR A 83 1.60 -4.69 -3.60
CA THR A 83 1.09 -4.94 -2.24
C THR A 83 1.90 -6.02 -1.53
N LEU A 84 2.28 -7.09 -2.22
CA LEU A 84 3.14 -8.13 -1.65
C LEU A 84 4.51 -7.60 -1.24
N VAL A 85 5.07 -6.64 -1.98
CA VAL A 85 6.31 -5.95 -1.59
C VAL A 85 6.11 -5.19 -0.27
N SER A 86 4.99 -4.49 -0.09
CA SER A 86 4.66 -3.84 1.19
C SER A 86 4.54 -4.84 2.34
N VAL A 87 3.88 -5.98 2.10
CA VAL A 87 3.75 -7.06 3.09
C VAL A 87 5.11 -7.65 3.45
N LEU A 88 5.97 -7.90 2.46
CA LEU A 88 7.31 -8.42 2.66
C LEU A 88 8.15 -7.46 3.52
N SER A 89 8.17 -6.18 3.18
CA SER A 89 8.90 -5.16 3.95
C SER A 89 8.42 -5.08 5.39
N ALA A 90 7.09 -5.08 5.60
CA ALA A 90 6.50 -5.08 6.93
C ALA A 90 6.81 -6.37 7.71
N SER A 91 6.87 -7.52 7.02
CA SER A 91 7.24 -8.81 7.63
C SER A 91 8.70 -8.81 8.06
N ILE A 92 9.60 -8.23 7.27
CA ILE A 92 11.01 -8.07 7.64
C ILE A 92 11.12 -7.14 8.86
N ALA A 93 10.43 -6.00 8.86
CA ALA A 93 10.38 -5.12 10.03
C ALA A 93 9.85 -5.85 11.26
N ALA A 94 8.82 -6.69 11.10
CA ALA A 94 8.26 -7.50 12.17
C ALA A 94 9.24 -8.54 12.73
N LEU A 95 10.26 -8.98 11.99
CA LEU A 95 11.29 -9.89 12.49
C LEU A 95 12.38 -9.16 13.28
N VAL A 96 12.62 -7.89 12.98
CA VAL A 96 13.70 -7.08 13.56
C VAL A 96 13.24 -6.30 14.80
N LEU A 97 11.98 -5.87 14.83
CA LEU A 97 11.30 -5.25 15.97
C LEU A 97 10.82 -6.32 16.97
#